data_AF-A0A1B6LWR2-F1
#
_entry.id   AF-A0A1B6LWR2-F1
#
_cell.length_a   1.000
_cell.length_b   1.000
_cell.length_c   1.000
_cell.angle_alpha   90.00
_cell.angle_beta   90.00
_cell.angle_gamma   90.00
#
_symmetry.space_group_name_H-M   'P 1'
#
loop_
_entity.id
_entity.type
_entity.pdbx_description
1 polymer ?
#
loop_
_entity_poly.entity_id
_entity_poly.type
_entity_poly.pdbx_seq_one_letter_code
_entity_poly.pdbx_strand_id
1 'polypeptide(L)'
;NATVVLDTVTYKEKITETLNAGKYTELKKDPTETFERKVANIIRKHKTYFSDKFRSHLTPHYSKVPHTYGLPKIHKPDIPLQPIISSRNSPCRELSKVILGILTPLVGKTDSLIKNSKDFVEKSKTLKLTDTDRLISFDVECFFANVPVPETLKIIESRLKEDQTLNEKLTYRLCNHGTFRTIHSMQLF
;
A
#
# COMPACT_ATOMS: atom_id res chain seq x y z
N ASN A 1 -7.48 -19.20 -14.62
CA ASN A 1 -8.04 -19.20 -13.26
C ASN A 1 -8.31 -20.64 -12.86
N ALA A 2 -7.88 -21.05 -11.67
CA ALA A 2 -8.13 -22.37 -11.11
C ALA A 2 -8.90 -22.20 -9.81
N THR A 3 -9.94 -23.00 -9.59
CA THR A 3 -10.66 -23.06 -8.32
C THR A 3 -9.97 -24.10 -7.44
N VAL A 4 -9.63 -23.73 -6.22
CA VAL A 4 -8.96 -24.63 -5.26
C VAL A 4 -9.88 -24.83 -4.06
N VAL A 5 -10.09 -26.09 -3.69
CA VAL A 5 -10.79 -26.49 -2.47
C VAL A 5 -9.77 -27.15 -1.56
N LEU A 6 -9.70 -26.69 -0.32
CA LEU A 6 -8.80 -27.25 0.70
C LEU A 6 -9.63 -27.78 1.86
N ASP A 7 -9.19 -28.89 2.43
CA ASP A 7 -9.70 -29.34 3.72
C ASP A 7 -9.47 -28.26 4.79
N THR A 8 -10.46 -28.07 5.66
CA THR A 8 -10.48 -26.98 6.64
C THR A 8 -9.42 -27.16 7.72
N VAL A 9 -9.16 -28.41 8.14
CA VAL A 9 -8.16 -28.72 9.17
C VAL A 9 -6.77 -28.43 8.60
N THR A 10 -6.48 -28.98 7.42
CA THR A 10 -5.23 -28.77 6.68
C THR A 10 -4.96 -27.29 6.44
N TYR A 11 -5.98 -26.51 6.05
CA TYR A 11 -5.84 -25.08 5.84
C TYR A 11 -5.46 -24.33 7.13
N LYS A 12 -6.12 -24.67 8.25
CA LYS A 12 -5.86 -24.03 9.55
C LYS A 12 -4.46 -24.35 10.08
N GLU A 13 -3.98 -25.57 9.86
CA GLU A 13 -2.61 -25.97 10.22
C GLU A 13 -1.60 -25.16 9.41
N LYS A 14 -1.71 -25.19 8.08
CA LYS A 14 -0.79 -24.47 7.18
C LYS A 14 -0.73 -22.96 7.45
N ILE A 15 -1.87 -22.32 7.71
CA ILE A 15 -1.87 -20.87 7.97
C ILE A 15 -1.26 -20.57 9.34
N THR A 16 -1.50 -21.40 10.35
CA THR A 16 -0.90 -21.26 11.68
C THR A 16 0.61 -21.42 11.62
N GLU A 17 1.11 -22.45 10.92
CA GLU A 17 2.55 -22.65 10.69
C GLU A 17 3.18 -21.43 10.01
N THR A 18 2.52 -20.91 8.97
CA THR A 18 2.99 -19.72 8.25
C THR A 18 3.07 -18.48 9.16
N LEU A 19 2.10 -18.31 10.06
CA LEU A 19 2.08 -17.20 11.02
C LEU A 19 3.15 -17.39 12.12
N ASN A 20 3.39 -18.62 12.57
CA ASN A 20 4.40 -18.90 13.59
C ASN A 20 5.83 -18.78 13.06
N ALA A 21 6.06 -19.12 11.79
CA ALA A 21 7.37 -18.98 11.14
C ALA A 21 7.69 -17.52 10.72
N GLY A 22 6.67 -16.68 10.59
CA GLY A 22 6.82 -15.29 10.15
C GLY A 22 7.29 -14.33 11.24
N LYS A 23 7.50 -13.07 10.87
CA LYS A 23 7.87 -11.96 11.79
C LYS A 23 6.65 -11.38 12.52
N TYR A 24 5.69 -12.22 12.91
CA TYR A 24 4.45 -11.78 13.56
C TYR A 24 4.59 -11.81 15.08
N THR A 25 3.95 -10.88 15.76
CA THR A 25 3.92 -10.82 17.22
C THR A 25 2.48 -10.83 17.71
N GLU A 26 2.23 -11.59 18.77
CA GLU A 26 0.91 -11.66 19.38
C GLU A 26 0.57 -10.34 20.08
N LEU A 27 -0.66 -9.87 19.87
CA LEU A 27 -1.18 -8.68 20.52
C LEU A 27 -2.11 -9.07 21.67
N LYS A 28 -1.91 -8.44 22.84
CA LYS A 28 -2.72 -8.70 24.04
C LYS A 28 -4.17 -8.19 23.94
N LYS A 29 -4.44 -7.25 23.03
CA LYS A 29 -5.76 -6.63 22.86
C LYS A 29 -5.97 -6.21 21.40
N ASP A 30 -7.24 -6.12 20.99
CA ASP A 30 -7.62 -5.52 19.71
C ASP A 30 -7.18 -4.03 19.64
N PRO A 31 -6.28 -3.66 18.70
CA PRO A 31 -5.79 -2.29 18.60
C PRO A 31 -6.75 -1.36 17.82
N THR A 32 -7.88 -1.84 17.31
CA THR A 32 -8.77 -1.11 16.37
C THR A 32 -9.15 0.28 16.90
N GLU A 33 -9.72 0.37 18.11
CA GLU A 33 -10.09 1.65 18.72
C GLU A 33 -8.89 2.59 18.92
N THR A 34 -7.71 2.01 19.19
CA THR A 34 -6.48 2.78 19.36
C THR A 34 -6.08 3.44 18.03
N PHE A 35 -6.20 2.71 16.92
CA PHE A 35 -5.96 3.25 15.59
C PHE A 35 -7.03 4.25 15.16
N GLU A 36 -8.32 4.00 15.44
CA GLU A 36 -9.38 4.99 15.18
C GLU A 36 -9.09 6.32 15.86
N ARG A 37 -8.73 6.28 17.15
CA ARG A 37 -8.37 7.47 17.92
C ARG A 37 -7.16 8.19 17.35
N LYS A 38 -6.13 7.45 16.89
CA LYS A 38 -4.95 8.03 16.24
C LYS A 38 -5.33 8.74 14.94
N VAL A 39 -6.12 8.11 14.08
CA VAL A 39 -6.57 8.71 12.80
C VAL A 39 -7.42 9.95 13.07
N ALA A 40 -8.39 9.88 13.99
CA ALA A 40 -9.22 11.01 14.39
C ALA A 40 -8.39 12.18 14.94
N ASN A 41 -7.37 11.89 15.75
CA ASN A 41 -6.45 12.91 16.27
C ASN A 41 -5.62 13.59 15.16
N ILE A 42 -5.14 12.83 14.18
CA ILE A 42 -4.42 13.38 13.01
C ILE A 42 -5.34 14.33 12.23
N ILE A 43 -6.57 13.89 11.92
CA ILE A 43 -7.54 14.70 11.18
C ILE A 43 -7.89 15.98 11.95
N ARG A 44 -8.08 15.88 13.28
CA ARG A 44 -8.34 17.03 14.15
C ARG A 44 -7.17 18.01 14.20
N LYS A 45 -5.93 17.51 14.29
CA LYS A 45 -4.72 18.34 14.31
C LYS A 45 -4.59 19.16 13.03
N HIS A 46 -4.97 18.58 11.90
CA HIS A 46 -4.87 19.20 10.56
C HIS A 46 -6.22 19.68 10.03
N LYS A 47 -7.16 20.06 10.93
CA LYS A 47 -8.54 20.43 10.56
C LYS A 47 -8.65 21.57 9.55
N THR A 48 -7.66 22.46 9.50
CA THR A 48 -7.61 23.64 8.62
C THR A 48 -7.33 23.30 7.16
N TYR A 49 -6.91 22.07 6.86
CA TYR A 49 -6.63 21.60 5.50
C TYR A 49 -7.79 20.81 4.91
N PHE A 50 -8.81 20.48 5.71
CA PHE A 50 -9.89 19.58 5.33
C PHE A 50 -11.25 20.16 5.69
N SER A 51 -12.19 20.07 4.75
CA SER A 51 -13.56 20.54 4.99
C SER A 51 -14.27 19.64 5.97
N ASP A 52 -15.33 20.14 6.60
CA ASP A 52 -16.09 19.37 7.59
C ASP A 52 -16.61 18.04 7.00
N LYS A 53 -17.11 18.09 5.75
CA LYS A 53 -17.56 16.91 5.01
C LYS A 53 -16.43 15.92 4.77
N PHE A 54 -15.26 16.39 4.34
CA PHE A 54 -14.11 15.54 4.07
C PHE A 54 -13.51 14.95 5.35
N ARG A 55 -13.46 15.72 6.44
CA ARG A 55 -13.05 15.22 7.76
C ARG A 55 -13.99 14.12 8.25
N SER A 56 -15.30 14.29 8.09
CA SER A 56 -16.29 13.26 8.43
C SER A 56 -16.05 11.99 7.62
N HIS A 57 -15.79 12.10 6.32
CA HIS A 57 -15.46 10.95 5.47
C HIS A 57 -14.17 10.22 5.88
N LEU A 58 -13.14 10.96 6.30
CA LEU A 58 -11.87 10.38 6.72
C LEU A 58 -11.87 9.83 8.14
N THR A 59 -12.78 10.31 9.00
CA THR A 59 -12.84 9.89 10.39
C THR A 59 -13.44 8.48 10.45
N PRO A 60 -12.68 7.49 10.95
CA PRO A 60 -13.19 6.13 11.04
C PRO A 60 -14.27 6.03 12.12
N HIS A 61 -15.32 5.26 11.81
CA HIS A 61 -16.41 4.92 12.72
C HIS A 61 -16.71 3.43 12.60
N TYR A 62 -16.82 2.73 13.72
CA TYR A 62 -17.16 1.30 13.77
C TYR A 62 -16.26 0.44 12.87
N SER A 63 -14.97 0.72 12.88
CA SER A 63 -13.99 0.01 12.06
C SER A 63 -13.90 -1.46 12.45
N LYS A 64 -13.48 -2.28 11.48
CA LYS A 64 -13.20 -3.70 11.71
C LYS A 64 -11.70 -3.94 11.78
N VAL A 65 -11.30 -4.84 12.66
CA VAL A 65 -9.94 -5.36 12.69
C VAL A 65 -9.63 -5.99 11.32
N PRO A 66 -8.48 -5.66 10.69
CA PRO A 66 -8.03 -6.37 9.51
C PRO A 66 -7.89 -7.87 9.81
N HIS A 67 -8.37 -8.72 8.91
CA HIS A 67 -8.29 -10.16 9.08
C HIS A 67 -7.38 -10.78 8.02
N THR A 68 -6.69 -11.85 8.40
CA THR A 68 -5.78 -12.58 7.51
C THR A 68 -6.46 -13.82 6.93
N TYR A 69 -6.16 -14.14 5.68
CA TYR A 69 -6.52 -15.41 5.04
C TYR A 69 -5.39 -15.88 4.12
N GLY A 70 -5.29 -17.17 3.85
CA GLY A 70 -4.25 -17.79 3.03
C GLY A 70 -4.72 -18.06 1.61
N LEU A 71 -3.91 -17.70 0.62
CA LEU A 71 -4.11 -18.12 -0.77
C LEU A 71 -3.12 -19.24 -1.15
N PRO A 72 -3.58 -20.39 -1.68
CA PRO A 72 -2.69 -21.48 -2.05
C PRO A 72 -1.79 -21.12 -3.24
N LYS A 73 -0.48 -21.27 -3.08
CA LYS A 73 0.49 -21.15 -4.18
C LYS A 73 0.59 -22.47 -4.94
N ILE A 74 -0.40 -22.76 -5.79
CA ILE A 74 -0.52 -24.04 -6.54
C ILE A 74 0.64 -24.36 -7.49
N HIS A 75 1.51 -23.39 -7.78
CA HIS A 75 2.68 -23.54 -8.63
C HIS A 75 3.96 -23.88 -7.86
N LYS A 76 3.88 -24.05 -6.53
CA LYS A 76 5.02 -24.41 -5.67
C LYS A 76 4.79 -25.81 -5.09
N PRO A 77 5.87 -26.58 -4.83
CA PRO A 77 5.79 -27.83 -4.07
C PRO A 77 5.07 -27.60 -2.73
N ASP A 78 4.35 -28.62 -2.26
CA ASP A 78 3.59 -28.63 -1.01
C ASP A 78 2.45 -27.60 -0.90
N ILE A 79 2.24 -26.78 -1.94
CA ILE A 79 1.17 -25.78 -2.06
C ILE A 79 1.09 -24.93 -0.76
N PRO A 80 2.12 -24.13 -0.46
CA PRO A 80 2.13 -23.29 0.73
C PRO A 80 1.05 -22.20 0.62
N LEU A 81 0.60 -21.70 1.77
CA LEU A 81 -0.33 -20.59 1.83
C LEU A 81 0.42 -19.25 1.81
N GLN A 82 -0.03 -18.34 0.96
CA GLN A 82 0.36 -16.94 1.00
C GLN A 82 -0.60 -16.17 1.92
N PRO A 83 -0.15 -15.63 3.06
CA PRO A 83 -1.01 -14.85 3.93
C PRO A 83 -1.35 -13.51 3.25
N ILE A 84 -2.63 -13.18 3.21
CA ILE A 84 -3.19 -11.93 2.70
C ILE A 84 -3.95 -11.25 3.82
N ILE A 85 -3.69 -9.97 4.03
CA ILE A 85 -4.39 -9.14 5.00
C ILE A 85 -5.52 -8.40 4.29
N SER A 86 -6.75 -8.68 4.69
CA SER A 86 -7.93 -7.91 4.30
C SER A 86 -8.12 -6.73 5.24
N SER A 87 -7.75 -5.54 4.79
CA SER A 87 -8.00 -4.28 5.51
C SER A 87 -9.32 -3.63 5.10
N ARG A 88 -10.34 -4.43 4.74
CA ARG A 88 -11.66 -3.90 4.41
C ARG A 88 -12.30 -3.31 5.67
N ASN A 89 -12.73 -2.05 5.58
CA ASN A 89 -13.31 -1.30 6.69
C ASN A 89 -12.35 -1.12 7.90
N SER A 90 -11.03 -1.16 7.66
CA SER A 90 -10.04 -0.86 8.70
C SER A 90 -10.00 0.64 9.03
N PRO A 91 -9.55 1.05 10.24
CA PRO A 91 -9.49 2.45 10.66
C PRO A 91 -8.72 3.37 9.69
N CYS A 92 -7.70 2.85 9.01
CA CYS A 92 -6.84 3.63 8.13
C CYS A 92 -7.33 3.67 6.67
N ARG A 93 -8.41 2.97 6.30
CA ARG A 93 -8.73 2.68 4.90
C ARG A 93 -8.93 3.92 4.04
N GLU A 94 -9.80 4.84 4.46
CA GLU A 94 -10.11 6.03 3.67
C GLU A 94 -8.90 7.00 3.63
N LEU A 95 -8.18 7.14 4.74
CA LEU A 95 -6.92 7.88 4.77
C LEU A 95 -5.87 7.29 3.81
N SER A 96 -5.70 5.98 3.80
CA SER A 96 -4.77 5.28 2.89
C SER A 96 -5.14 5.49 1.42
N LYS A 97 -6.43 5.56 1.07
CA LYS A 97 -6.86 5.86 -0.32
C LYS A 97 -6.48 7.28 -0.74
N VAL A 98 -6.63 8.25 0.14
CA VAL A 98 -6.22 9.64 -0.13
C VAL A 98 -4.72 9.70 -0.36
N ILE A 99 -3.94 9.09 0.54
CA ILE A 99 -2.48 9.01 0.42
C ILE A 99 -2.08 8.31 -0.89
N LEU A 100 -2.73 7.19 -1.22
CA LEU A 100 -2.50 6.50 -2.48
C LEU A 100 -2.76 7.41 -3.69
N GLY A 101 -3.84 8.19 -3.67
CA GLY A 101 -4.11 9.18 -4.72
C GLY A 101 -3.00 10.23 -4.86
N ILE A 102 -2.38 10.65 -3.75
CA ILE A 102 -1.27 11.61 -3.77
C ILE A 102 0.01 10.96 -4.31
N LEU A 103 0.28 9.71 -3.93
CA LEU A 103 1.53 9.02 -4.30
C LEU A 103 1.52 8.42 -5.72
N THR A 104 0.36 7.98 -6.23
CA THR A 104 0.26 7.34 -7.56
C THR A 104 0.88 8.16 -8.70
N PRO A 105 0.71 9.49 -8.79
CA PRO A 105 1.37 10.29 -9.81
C PRO A 105 2.90 10.45 -9.65
N LEU A 106 3.47 10.07 -8.50
CA LEU A 106 4.90 10.19 -8.21
C LEU A 106 5.67 8.92 -8.57
N VAL A 107 4.98 7.80 -8.70
CA VAL A 107 5.57 6.50 -9.05
C VAL A 107 5.62 6.29 -10.56
N GLY A 108 6.56 5.46 -11.01
CA GLY A 108 6.64 5.03 -12.41
C GLY A 108 7.22 6.06 -13.39
N LYS A 109 7.98 7.03 -12.90
CA LYS A 109 8.70 8.02 -13.72
C LYS A 109 10.16 7.62 -14.03
N THR A 110 10.56 6.40 -13.71
CA THR A 110 11.94 5.92 -13.92
C THR A 110 12.04 5.13 -15.22
N ASP A 111 13.14 5.29 -15.95
CA ASP A 111 13.37 4.60 -17.24
C ASP A 111 13.40 3.08 -17.11
N SER A 112 13.81 2.58 -15.93
CA SER A 112 13.83 1.18 -15.55
C SER A 112 12.44 0.59 -15.25
N LEU A 113 11.37 1.38 -15.22
CA LEU A 113 10.03 0.87 -14.95
C LEU A 113 9.57 0.00 -16.12
N ILE A 114 9.19 -1.23 -15.80
CA ILE A 114 8.45 -2.12 -16.69
C ILE A 114 7.00 -2.17 -16.21
N LYS A 115 6.05 -1.73 -17.04
CA LYS A 115 4.64 -1.60 -16.63
C LYS A 115 3.93 -2.95 -16.52
N ASN A 116 4.23 -3.85 -17.45
CA ASN A 116 3.63 -5.18 -17.54
C ASN A 116 4.45 -6.07 -18.49
N SER A 117 4.02 -7.33 -18.65
CA SER A 117 4.69 -8.30 -19.55
C SER A 117 4.72 -7.84 -21.01
N LYS A 118 3.70 -7.13 -21.50
CA LYS A 118 3.69 -6.60 -22.86
C LYS A 118 4.73 -5.49 -23.05
N ASP A 119 4.80 -4.54 -22.11
CA ASP A 119 5.80 -3.48 -22.09
C ASP A 119 7.22 -4.04 -22.00
N PHE A 120 7.42 -5.09 -21.20
CA PHE A 120 8.68 -5.81 -21.12
C PHE A 120 9.12 -6.37 -22.48
N VAL A 121 8.22 -7.07 -23.17
CA VAL A 121 8.51 -7.67 -24.49
C VAL A 121 8.89 -6.59 -25.50
N GLU A 122 8.14 -5.50 -25.57
CA GLU A 122 8.45 -4.41 -26.51
C GLU A 122 9.79 -3.73 -26.20
N LYS A 123 10.09 -3.45 -24.92
CA LYS A 123 11.39 -2.90 -24.52
C LYS A 123 12.54 -3.88 -24.74
N SER A 124 12.30 -5.18 -24.59
CA SER A 124 13.33 -6.19 -24.79
C SER A 124 13.73 -6.32 -26.26
N LYS A 125 12.79 -6.10 -27.20
CA LYS A 125 13.08 -6.13 -28.65
C LYS A 125 14.08 -5.06 -29.10
N THR A 126 14.18 -3.94 -28.37
CA THR A 126 15.09 -2.85 -28.74
C THR A 126 16.50 -3.02 -28.18
N LEU A 127 16.72 -4.02 -27.31
CA LEU A 127 18.03 -4.32 -26.74
C LEU A 127 18.94 -4.94 -27.80
N LYS A 128 20.11 -4.34 -28.00
CA LYS A 128 21.20 -4.94 -28.78
C LYS A 128 22.14 -5.62 -27.81
N LEU A 129 22.18 -6.95 -27.88
CA LEU A 129 23.02 -7.78 -27.01
C LEU A 129 24.28 -8.22 -27.77
N THR A 130 25.37 -8.33 -27.03
CA THR A 130 26.64 -8.93 -27.45
C THR A 130 26.78 -10.33 -26.86
N ASP A 131 27.75 -11.09 -27.34
CA ASP A 131 28.10 -12.42 -26.83
C ASP A 131 28.64 -12.41 -25.38
N THR A 132 29.10 -11.25 -24.92
CA THR A 132 29.55 -11.06 -23.53
C THR A 132 28.43 -10.73 -22.54
N ASP A 133 27.26 -10.33 -23.04
CA ASP A 133 26.15 -9.91 -22.21
C ASP A 133 25.49 -11.10 -21.51
N ARG A 134 25.09 -10.90 -20.25
CA ARG A 134 24.45 -11.93 -19.42
C ARG A 134 23.12 -11.44 -18.89
N LEU A 135 22.11 -12.28 -19.04
CA LEU A 135 20.82 -12.07 -18.39
C LEU A 135 20.85 -12.72 -17.01
N ILE A 136 20.56 -11.92 -15.98
CA ILE A 136 20.52 -12.37 -14.60
C ILE A 136 19.12 -12.08 -14.05
N SER A 137 18.53 -13.08 -13.38
CA SER A 137 17.23 -12.96 -12.72
C SER A 137 17.41 -13.04 -11.22
N PHE A 138 16.77 -12.12 -10.50
CA PHE A 138 16.71 -12.09 -9.05
C PHE A 138 15.24 -12.12 -8.62
N ASP A 139 14.95 -12.85 -7.54
CA ASP A 139 13.64 -12.84 -6.90
C ASP A 139 13.77 -12.22 -5.50
N VAL A 140 12.78 -11.43 -5.10
CA VAL A 140 12.77 -10.78 -3.79
C VAL A 140 11.92 -11.60 -2.83
N GLU A 141 12.55 -12.10 -1.77
CA GLU A 141 11.84 -12.81 -0.73
C GLU A 141 11.06 -11.85 0.18
N CYS A 142 9.78 -12.17 0.42
CA CYS A 142 8.94 -11.48 1.42
C CYS A 142 8.88 -9.95 1.26
N PHE A 143 8.74 -9.47 0.01
CA PHE A 143 8.76 -8.04 -0.35
C PHE A 143 7.99 -7.13 0.62
N PHE A 144 6.73 -7.44 0.95
CA PHE A 144 5.89 -6.58 1.79
C PHE A 144 6.39 -6.42 3.23
N ALA A 145 6.99 -7.46 3.81
CA ALA A 145 7.47 -7.44 5.19
C ALA A 145 8.87 -6.81 5.33
N ASN A 146 9.59 -6.71 4.21
CA ASN A 146 10.98 -6.24 4.18
C ASN A 146 11.12 -4.82 3.60
N VAL A 147 10.01 -4.07 3.46
CA VAL A 147 10.07 -2.66 3.02
C VAL A 147 10.70 -1.81 4.13
N PRO A 148 11.82 -1.10 3.87
CA PRO A 148 12.48 -0.23 4.85
C PRO A 148 11.68 1.06 5.03
N VAL A 149 10.77 1.07 6.02
CA VAL A 149 9.79 2.16 6.21
C VAL A 149 10.46 3.53 6.41
N PRO A 150 11.47 3.71 7.28
CA PRO A 150 12.09 5.02 7.50
C PRO A 150 12.71 5.63 6.23
N GLU A 151 13.40 4.82 5.45
CA GLU A 151 14.04 5.19 4.19
C GLU A 151 12.99 5.51 3.13
N THR A 152 11.92 4.71 3.07
CA THR A 152 10.80 4.93 2.16
C THR A 152 10.12 6.27 2.44
N LEU A 153 9.93 6.63 3.71
CA LEU A 153 9.36 7.93 4.09
C LEU A 153 10.23 9.10 3.63
N LYS A 154 11.56 9.01 3.76
CA LYS A 154 12.49 10.04 3.25
C LYS A 154 12.40 10.21 1.74
N ILE A 155 12.31 9.09 1.00
CA ILE A 155 12.16 9.11 -0.46
C ILE A 155 10.85 9.78 -0.86
N ILE A 156 9.74 9.42 -0.19
CA ILE A 156 8.44 10.03 -0.43
C ILE A 156 8.48 11.53 -0.17
N GLU A 157 9.10 11.96 0.93
CA GLU A 157 9.24 13.37 1.28
C GLU A 157 10.02 14.16 0.21
N SER A 158 11.17 13.63 -0.26
CA SER A 158 11.95 14.27 -1.34
C SER A 158 11.12 14.42 -2.61
N ARG A 159 10.45 13.34 -3.03
CA ARG A 159 9.62 13.34 -4.24
C ARG A 159 8.42 14.29 -4.17
N LEU A 160 7.85 14.47 -2.98
CA LEU A 160 6.78 15.43 -2.75
C LEU A 160 7.28 16.87 -2.84
N LYS A 161 8.45 17.17 -2.28
CA LYS A 161 9.07 18.50 -2.36
C LYS A 161 9.45 18.89 -3.79
N GLU A 162 9.83 17.91 -4.61
CA GLU A 162 10.17 18.10 -6.03
C GLU A 162 8.93 18.24 -6.94
N ASP A 163 7.74 17.82 -6.51
CA ASP A 163 6.53 17.87 -7.34
C ASP A 163 5.89 19.27 -7.34
N GLN A 164 6.24 20.06 -8.36
CA GLN A 164 5.70 21.41 -8.59
C GLN A 164 4.16 21.44 -8.74
N THR A 165 3.53 20.31 -9.11
CA THR A 165 2.07 20.20 -9.30
C THR A 165 1.35 19.68 -8.06
N LEU A 166 2.06 19.47 -6.94
CA LEU A 166 1.50 18.90 -5.71
C LEU A 166 0.30 19.71 -5.19
N ASN A 167 0.42 21.04 -5.16
CA ASN A 167 -0.63 21.93 -4.65
C ASN A 167 -1.92 21.86 -5.50
N GLU A 168 -1.78 21.77 -6.82
CA GLU A 168 -2.90 21.63 -7.75
C GLU A 168 -3.58 20.27 -7.61
N LYS A 169 -2.79 19.19 -7.46
CA LYS A 169 -3.30 17.83 -7.25
C LYS A 169 -4.03 17.67 -5.92
N LEU A 170 -3.49 18.25 -4.85
CA LEU A 170 -4.14 18.28 -3.54
C LEU A 170 -5.45 19.04 -3.63
N THR A 171 -5.45 20.22 -4.26
CA THR A 171 -6.66 21.03 -4.46
C THR A 171 -7.70 20.27 -5.29
N TYR A 172 -7.34 19.70 -6.44
CA TYR A 172 -8.26 18.98 -7.32
C TYR A 172 -8.87 17.74 -6.64
N ARG A 173 -8.06 16.91 -5.96
CA ARG A 173 -8.57 15.68 -5.31
C ARG A 173 -9.39 15.96 -4.06
N LEU A 174 -9.06 17.01 -3.31
CA LEU A 174 -9.84 17.44 -2.14
C LEU A 174 -11.13 18.16 -2.57
N CYS A 175 -11.10 18.93 -3.67
CA CYS A 175 -12.25 19.66 -4.20
C CYS A 175 -13.25 18.79 -4.98
N ASN A 176 -12.84 17.69 -5.61
CA ASN A 176 -13.78 16.78 -6.31
C ASN A 176 -14.68 15.94 -5.37
N HIS A 177 -14.41 15.95 -4.06
CA HIS A 177 -15.39 15.51 -3.04
C HIS A 177 -16.29 16.65 -2.53
N GLY A 178 -16.17 17.83 -3.17
CA GLY A 178 -16.95 19.04 -3.00
C GLY A 178 -16.60 19.77 -1.71
N THR A 179 -15.39 20.35 -1.58
CA THR A 179 -15.05 21.52 -0.72
C THR A 179 -13.54 21.74 -0.52
N PHE A 180 -12.97 22.88 -0.96
CA PHE A 180 -12.05 23.70 -0.15
C PHE A 180 -11.93 25.15 -0.67
N ARG A 181 -11.70 26.10 0.25
CA ARG A 181 -11.33 27.51 -0.04
C ARG A 181 -9.81 27.59 -0.23
N THR A 182 -9.37 28.35 -1.23
CA THR A 182 -7.97 28.58 -1.60
C THR A 182 -7.12 28.98 -0.38
N ILE A 183 -6.09 28.19 -0.04
CA ILE A 183 -5.05 28.60 0.90
C ILE A 183 -3.74 28.73 0.12
N HIS A 184 -3.38 29.98 -0.20
CA HIS A 184 -2.03 30.36 -0.60
C HIS A 184 -1.11 30.28 0.63
N SER A 185 -0.52 29.11 0.88
CA SER A 185 0.76 28.89 1.60
C SER A 185 0.81 27.46 2.17
N MET A 186 1.24 26.50 1.35
CA MET A 186 1.84 25.27 1.88
C MET A 186 3.32 25.56 2.15
N GLN A 187 3.65 25.98 3.38
CA GLN A 187 4.97 25.73 3.93
C GLN A 187 4.87 24.40 4.70
N LEU A 188 5.46 23.35 4.11
CA LEU A 188 5.62 22.04 4.72
C LEU A 188 6.80 22.08 5.69
N PHE A 189 6.54 21.74 6.96
CA PHE A 189 7.51 21.18 7.92
C PHE A 189 6.87 19.97 8.61
#